data_AF-A0A2N7JI28-F1
#
_entry.id   AF-A0A2N7JI28-F1
#
_cell.length_a   1.000
_cell.length_b   1.000
_cell.length_c   1.000
_cell.angle_alpha   90.00
_cell.angle_beta   90.00
_cell.angle_gamma   90.00
#
_symmetry.space_group_name_H-M   'P 1'
#
loop_
_entity.id
_entity.type
_entity.pdbx_description
1 polymer ?
#
loop_
_entity_poly.entity_id
_entity_poly.type
_entity_poly.pdbx_seq_one_letter_code
_entity_poly.pdbx_strand_id
1 'polypeptide(L)'
;MKLKAQGFTLLELVVVVVILGVLAVTAAPRFLGVQRDAHESLAQGAFSAFRNSIDMYHSQWLVDGEQGFGQVVDYGEGDVYPSETGFPISILDTPPTEAPKVEGDQCVALWNSLIDSDLVARSQYDTGFILPSNEAIVSWYTGTPECYYYYTPSFTTSERLPILYYSPITGEVRITREMANTAP
;
A
#
# COMPACT_ATOMS: atom_id res chain seq x y z
N MET A 1 7.38 -53.42 37.64
CA MET A 1 5.99 -53.54 37.14
C MET A 1 5.97 -52.86 35.77
N LYS A 2 5.88 -53.62 34.66
CA LYS A 2 5.88 -53.04 33.30
C LYS A 2 4.48 -52.50 32.99
N LEU A 3 4.36 -51.20 32.75
CA LEU A 3 3.14 -50.58 32.23
C LEU A 3 2.95 -51.07 30.78
N LYS A 4 1.84 -51.76 30.51
CA LYS A 4 1.47 -52.21 29.16
C LYS A 4 1.04 -50.96 28.37
N ALA A 5 1.75 -50.62 27.30
CA ALA A 5 1.29 -49.58 26.39
C ALA A 5 -0.02 -50.06 25.73
N GLN A 6 -1.14 -49.41 26.06
CA GLN A 6 -2.39 -49.59 25.32
C GLN A 6 -2.20 -48.92 23.96
N GLY A 7 -2.33 -49.72 22.89
CA GLY A 7 -2.37 -49.18 21.53
C GLY A 7 -3.64 -48.38 21.30
N PHE A 8 -3.55 -47.35 20.46
CA PHE A 8 -4.69 -46.54 20.03
C PHE A 8 -5.70 -47.40 19.27
N THR A 9 -7.01 -47.24 19.54
CA THR A 9 -8.03 -48.00 18.82
C THR A 9 -8.28 -47.41 17.43
N LEU A 10 -8.64 -48.25 16.46
CA LEU A 10 -9.01 -47.78 15.11
C LEU A 10 -10.21 -46.81 15.17
N LEU A 11 -11.14 -47.05 16.09
CA LEU A 11 -12.32 -46.21 16.25
C LEU A 11 -11.97 -44.81 16.78
N GLU A 12 -11.05 -44.70 17.74
CA GLU A 12 -10.58 -43.39 18.23
C GLU A 12 -9.94 -42.58 17.09
N LEU A 13 -9.18 -43.21 16.20
CA LEU A 13 -8.59 -42.52 15.06
C LEU A 13 -9.64 -42.04 14.06
N VAL A 14 -10.63 -42.89 13.77
CA VAL A 14 -11.72 -42.55 12.83
C VAL A 14 -12.55 -41.38 13.36
N VAL A 15 -12.93 -41.39 14.64
CA VAL A 15 -13.71 -40.29 15.23
C VAL A 15 -12.94 -38.98 15.18
N VAL A 16 -11.63 -39.00 15.45
CA VAL A 16 -10.80 -37.78 15.39
C VAL A 16 -10.76 -37.20 13.98
N VAL A 17 -10.53 -38.01 12.93
CA VAL A 17 -10.49 -37.48 11.55
C VAL A 17 -11.85 -36.99 11.08
N VAL A 18 -12.95 -37.60 11.53
CA VAL A 18 -14.31 -37.13 11.23
C VAL A 18 -14.55 -35.77 11.89
N ILE A 19 -14.19 -35.61 13.16
CA ILE A 19 -14.33 -34.33 13.87
C ILE A 19 -13.47 -33.25 13.18
N LEU A 20 -12.20 -33.56 12.85
CA LEU A 20 -11.33 -32.63 12.12
C LEU A 20 -11.90 -32.27 10.74
N GLY A 21 -12.53 -33.23 10.04
CA GLY A 21 -13.20 -32.99 8.77
C GLY A 21 -14.36 -31.99 8.88
N VAL A 22 -15.23 -32.15 9.88
CA VAL A 22 -16.36 -31.23 10.11
C VAL A 22 -15.86 -29.83 10.50
N LEU A 23 -14.84 -29.75 11.37
CA LEU A 23 -14.22 -28.47 11.75
C LEU A 23 -13.58 -27.78 10.56
N ALA A 24 -12.89 -28.51 9.68
CA ALA A 24 -12.25 -27.93 8.49
C ALA A 24 -13.27 -27.34 7.51
N VAL A 25 -14.36 -28.06 7.22
CA VAL A 25 -15.41 -27.59 6.28
C VAL A 25 -16.11 -26.33 6.79
N THR A 26 -16.33 -26.22 8.10
CA THR A 26 -16.99 -25.04 8.70
C THR A 26 -16.04 -23.85 8.88
N ALA A 27 -14.75 -24.09 9.15
CA ALA A 27 -13.76 -23.04 9.37
C ALA A 27 -13.23 -22.40 8.07
N ALA A 28 -13.09 -23.17 6.99
CA ALA A 28 -12.42 -22.69 5.77
C ALA A 28 -13.08 -21.45 5.13
N PRO A 29 -14.41 -21.38 4.92
CA PRO A 29 -15.04 -20.19 4.33
C PRO A 29 -14.87 -18.93 5.19
N ARG A 30 -14.95 -19.08 6.51
CA ARG A 30 -14.78 -17.97 7.46
C ARG A 30 -13.34 -17.45 7.45
N PHE A 31 -12.37 -18.35 7.39
CA PHE A 31 -10.96 -17.98 7.35
C PHE A 31 -10.63 -17.13 6.12
N LEU A 32 -11.15 -17.48 4.93
CA LEU A 32 -10.98 -16.70 3.72
C LEU A 32 -11.60 -15.29 3.82
N GLY A 33 -12.79 -15.17 4.43
CA GLY A 33 -13.42 -13.86 4.67
C GLY A 33 -12.59 -12.96 5.59
N VAL A 34 -12.09 -13.52 6.71
CA VAL A 34 -11.24 -12.78 7.66
C VAL A 34 -9.94 -12.30 7.01
N GLN A 35 -9.33 -13.11 6.15
CA GLN A 35 -8.14 -12.67 5.40
C GLN A 35 -8.45 -11.49 4.49
N ARG A 36 -9.59 -11.51 3.80
CA ARG A 36 -10.02 -10.39 2.97
C ARG A 36 -10.23 -9.12 3.79
N ASP A 37 -10.97 -9.21 4.88
CA ASP A 37 -11.24 -8.06 5.76
C ASP A 37 -9.94 -7.49 6.36
N ALA A 38 -8.97 -8.35 6.66
CA ALA A 38 -7.65 -7.94 7.12
C ALA A 38 -6.89 -7.15 6.03
N HIS A 39 -6.88 -7.63 4.78
CA HIS A 39 -6.28 -6.90 3.66
C HIS A 39 -6.97 -5.56 3.39
N GLU A 40 -8.30 -5.49 3.48
CA GLU A 40 -9.01 -4.21 3.34
C GLU A 40 -8.66 -3.22 4.46
N SER A 41 -8.51 -3.71 5.70
CA SER A 41 -8.11 -2.90 6.83
C SER A 41 -6.66 -2.40 6.71
N LEU A 42 -5.76 -3.25 6.21
CA LEU A 42 -4.37 -2.88 5.91
C LEU A 42 -4.30 -1.81 4.83
N ALA A 43 -5.05 -1.95 3.74
CA ALA A 43 -5.12 -0.96 2.67
C ALA A 43 -5.59 0.41 3.20
N GLN A 44 -6.68 0.41 3.97
CA GLN A 44 -7.22 1.63 4.58
C GLN A 44 -6.21 2.27 5.56
N GLY A 45 -5.58 1.46 6.41
CA GLY A 45 -4.57 1.93 7.36
C GLY A 45 -3.38 2.58 6.66
N ALA A 46 -2.83 1.94 5.61
CA ALA A 46 -1.72 2.46 4.84
C ALA A 46 -2.08 3.76 4.10
N PHE A 47 -3.26 3.81 3.48
CA PHE A 47 -3.74 5.02 2.79
C PHE A 47 -4.02 6.18 3.75
N SER A 48 -4.52 5.90 4.94
CA SER A 48 -4.66 6.91 6.00
C SER A 48 -3.29 7.37 6.52
N ALA A 49 -2.32 6.46 6.67
CA ALA A 49 -0.95 6.82 7.07
C ALA A 49 -0.30 7.73 6.02
N PHE A 50 -0.45 7.41 4.72
CA PHE A 50 0.02 8.26 3.64
C PHE A 50 -0.66 9.63 3.65
N ARG A 51 -1.98 9.72 3.82
CA ARG A 51 -2.66 11.02 3.96
C ARG A 51 -2.07 11.85 5.10
N ASN A 52 -1.93 11.24 6.27
CA ASN A 52 -1.40 11.93 7.44
C ASN A 52 0.04 12.40 7.20
N SER A 53 0.85 11.63 6.47
CA SER A 53 2.23 12.00 6.17
C SER A 53 2.32 13.20 5.22
N ILE A 54 1.41 13.30 4.24
CA ILE A 54 1.24 14.51 3.43
C ILE A 54 0.89 15.74 4.30
N ASP A 55 -0.06 15.60 5.22
CA ASP A 55 -0.48 16.71 6.09
C ASP A 55 0.65 17.16 7.04
N MET A 56 1.43 16.21 7.57
CA MET A 56 2.58 16.49 8.43
C MET A 56 3.74 17.11 7.66
N TYR A 57 4.05 16.60 6.46
CA TYR A 57 5.03 17.22 5.57
C TYR A 57 4.67 18.68 5.28
N HIS A 58 3.41 18.94 4.90
CA HIS A 58 2.95 20.28 4.61
C HIS A 58 3.02 21.20 5.84
N SER A 59 2.67 20.66 7.01
CA SER A 59 2.81 21.39 8.28
C SER A 59 4.26 21.77 8.57
N GLN A 60 5.21 20.87 8.31
CA GLN A 60 6.64 21.13 8.46
C GLN A 60 7.09 22.23 7.48
N TRP A 61 6.69 22.16 6.21
CA TRP A 61 6.99 23.20 5.22
C TRP A 61 6.47 24.59 5.61
N LEU A 62 5.27 24.68 6.21
CA LEU A 62 4.73 25.94 6.74
C LEU A 62 5.55 26.48 7.92
N VAL A 63 5.99 25.60 8.83
CA VAL A 63 6.84 25.96 9.96
C VAL A 63 8.22 26.44 9.50
N ASP A 64 8.73 25.84 8.42
CA ASP A 64 9.99 26.17 7.79
C ASP A 64 9.96 27.45 6.95
N GLY A 65 8.79 28.11 6.86
CA GLY A 65 8.63 29.42 6.26
C GLY A 65 8.38 29.38 4.76
N GLU A 66 7.68 28.35 4.26
CA GLU A 66 7.28 28.21 2.86
C GLU A 66 8.49 28.16 1.91
N GLN A 67 9.44 27.27 2.23
CA GLN A 67 10.69 27.18 1.49
C GLN A 67 10.46 26.85 0.01
N GLY A 68 11.29 27.44 -0.86
CA GLY A 68 11.21 27.19 -2.30
C GLY A 68 11.56 25.75 -2.67
N PHE A 69 11.23 25.35 -3.89
CA PHE A 69 11.35 23.98 -4.40
C PHE A 69 12.76 23.36 -4.35
N GLY A 70 13.81 24.18 -4.21
CA GLY A 70 15.20 23.73 -4.11
C GLY A 70 15.66 23.45 -2.67
N GLN A 71 14.76 23.46 -1.70
CA GLN A 71 15.06 23.16 -0.30
C GLN A 71 14.34 21.90 0.15
N VAL A 72 15.04 21.08 0.94
CA VAL A 72 14.49 19.87 1.53
C VAL A 72 13.65 20.25 2.74
N VAL A 73 12.48 19.63 2.85
CA VAL A 73 11.68 19.66 4.08
C VAL A 73 12.03 18.39 4.86
N ASP A 74 12.43 18.54 6.12
CA ASP A 74 12.92 17.45 6.97
C ASP A 74 11.74 16.58 7.46
N TYR A 75 11.20 15.77 6.55
CA TYR A 75 10.11 14.85 6.82
C TYR A 75 10.13 13.64 5.87
N GLY A 76 10.11 12.45 6.44
CA GLY A 76 10.22 11.18 5.71
C GLY A 76 11.67 10.74 5.52
N GLU A 77 11.86 9.66 4.76
CA GLU A 77 13.19 9.12 4.46
C GLU A 77 13.75 9.72 3.16
N GLY A 78 14.96 10.29 3.21
CA GLY A 78 15.63 10.91 2.07
C GLY A 78 15.28 12.38 1.85
N ASP A 79 15.82 12.97 0.79
CA ASP A 79 15.67 14.39 0.47
C ASP A 79 14.35 14.64 -0.26
N VAL A 80 13.28 14.91 0.51
CA VAL A 80 11.93 15.15 -0.01
C VAL A 80 11.72 16.65 -0.32
N TYR A 81 11.52 16.97 -1.59
CA TYR A 81 11.32 18.34 -2.07
C TYR A 81 9.84 18.70 -2.21
N PRO A 82 9.47 19.96 -1.89
CA PRO A 82 8.09 20.43 -1.96
C PRO A 82 7.72 20.90 -3.38
N SER A 83 6.44 20.82 -3.69
CA SER A 83 5.82 21.55 -4.79
C SER A 83 5.74 23.05 -4.47
N GLU A 84 5.29 23.86 -5.44
CA GLU A 84 5.03 25.29 -5.23
C GLU A 84 3.99 25.56 -4.12
N THR A 85 3.14 24.58 -3.80
CA THR A 85 2.11 24.66 -2.77
C THR A 85 2.51 23.97 -1.47
N GLY A 86 3.75 23.49 -1.35
CA GLY A 86 4.29 22.95 -0.11
C GLY A 86 3.91 21.51 0.18
N PHE A 87 3.55 20.73 -0.83
CA PHE A 87 3.27 19.30 -0.70
C PHE A 87 4.39 18.47 -1.31
N PRO A 88 4.70 17.26 -0.80
CA PRO A 88 5.87 16.50 -1.26
C PRO A 88 5.65 16.01 -2.69
N ILE A 89 6.56 16.36 -3.60
CA ILE A 89 6.39 16.10 -5.05
C ILE A 89 7.47 15.20 -5.65
N SER A 90 8.67 15.20 -5.07
CA SER A 90 9.78 14.40 -5.57
C SER A 90 10.83 14.13 -4.49
N ILE A 91 11.58 13.06 -4.66
CA ILE A 91 12.78 12.72 -3.89
C ILE A 91 13.97 12.69 -4.85
N LEU A 92 15.02 13.44 -4.54
CA LEU A 92 16.18 13.61 -5.40
C LEU A 92 17.46 13.66 -4.57
N ASP A 93 18.53 12.98 -5.00
CA ASP A 93 19.83 13.01 -4.31
C ASP A 93 20.56 14.36 -4.40
N THR A 94 20.10 15.23 -5.30
CA THR A 94 20.64 16.58 -5.48
C THR A 94 19.53 17.61 -5.59
N PRO A 95 19.73 18.84 -5.09
CA PRO A 95 18.74 19.89 -5.20
C PRO A 95 18.30 20.14 -6.66
N PRO A 96 16.99 20.22 -6.93
CA PRO A 96 16.49 20.46 -8.27
C PRO A 96 16.82 21.88 -8.75
N THR A 97 17.21 22.01 -10.02
CA THR A 97 17.51 23.31 -10.65
C THR A 97 16.27 23.99 -11.23
N GLU A 98 15.17 23.25 -11.37
CA GLU A 98 13.87 23.70 -11.87
C GLU A 98 12.77 23.20 -10.92
N ALA A 99 11.56 23.73 -11.03
CA ALA A 99 10.43 23.25 -10.24
C ALA A 99 10.24 21.74 -10.46
N PRO A 100 10.33 20.92 -9.40
CA PRO A 100 10.24 19.48 -9.50
C PRO A 100 8.85 19.07 -10.00
N LYS A 101 8.82 17.97 -10.73
CA LYS A 101 7.61 17.38 -11.28
C LYS A 101 7.55 15.94 -10.82
N VAL A 102 6.33 15.46 -10.59
CA VAL A 102 6.10 14.02 -10.48
C VAL A 102 6.37 13.42 -11.84
N GLU A 103 7.38 12.57 -11.97
CA GLU A 103 7.67 11.85 -13.21
C GLU A 103 8.19 10.45 -12.91
N GLY A 104 7.81 9.46 -13.73
CA GLY A 104 8.30 8.09 -13.63
C GLY A 104 8.06 7.46 -12.25
N ASP A 105 9.15 7.03 -11.61
CA ASP A 105 9.10 6.31 -10.33
C ASP A 105 9.05 7.21 -9.09
N GLN A 106 8.91 8.53 -9.28
CA GLN A 106 8.80 9.48 -8.16
C GLN A 106 7.60 9.19 -7.25
N CYS A 107 6.48 8.70 -7.78
CA CYS A 107 5.38 8.24 -6.95
C CYS A 107 5.77 7.03 -6.08
N VAL A 108 6.52 6.07 -6.65
CA VAL A 108 7.03 4.93 -5.87
C VAL A 108 7.97 5.40 -4.76
N ALA A 109 8.87 6.34 -5.09
CA ALA A 109 9.78 6.93 -4.12
C ALA A 109 9.01 7.66 -3.00
N LEU A 110 8.02 8.48 -3.35
CA LEU A 110 7.18 9.21 -2.39
C LEU A 110 6.48 8.26 -1.44
N TRP A 111 5.91 7.17 -1.95
CA TRP A 111 5.33 6.14 -1.11
C TRP A 111 6.34 5.59 -0.11
N ASN A 112 7.46 5.06 -0.58
CA ASN A 112 8.45 4.42 0.29
C ASN A 112 9.13 5.39 1.27
N SER A 113 9.20 6.68 0.94
CA SER A 113 9.81 7.72 1.78
C SER A 113 8.86 8.23 2.87
N LEU A 114 7.58 8.41 2.53
CA LEU A 114 6.62 9.08 3.41
C LEU A 114 5.88 8.13 4.35
N ILE A 115 5.94 6.81 4.12
CA ILE A 115 5.32 5.84 5.02
C ILE A 115 6.35 4.86 5.57
N ASP A 116 6.33 4.71 6.89
CA ASP A 116 7.04 3.64 7.59
C ASP A 116 6.15 2.40 7.60
N SER A 117 6.19 1.62 6.51
CA SER A 117 5.40 0.39 6.40
C SER A 117 6.10 -0.69 5.57
N ASP A 118 5.78 -1.95 5.84
CA ASP A 118 6.25 -3.10 5.04
C ASP A 118 5.61 -3.19 3.64
N LEU A 119 4.71 -2.27 3.27
CA LEU A 119 4.02 -2.28 1.98
C LEU A 119 4.87 -1.60 0.92
N VAL A 120 5.70 -2.38 0.25
CA VAL A 120 6.54 -1.89 -0.85
C VAL A 120 5.66 -1.54 -2.06
N ALA A 121 5.95 -0.37 -2.65
CA ALA A 121 5.39 0.03 -3.94
C ALA A 121 6.31 -0.36 -5.09
N ARG A 122 5.71 -0.82 -6.19
CA ARG A 122 6.37 -0.92 -7.51
C ARG A 122 5.75 0.01 -8.52
N SER A 123 6.46 0.25 -9.62
CA SER A 123 5.92 0.98 -10.75
C SER A 123 5.02 0.10 -11.60
N GLN A 124 3.93 0.65 -12.13
CA GLN A 124 3.13 -0.03 -13.15
C GLN A 124 3.95 -0.21 -14.43
N TYR A 125 4.87 0.71 -14.74
CA TYR A 125 5.74 0.65 -15.92
C TYR A 125 6.66 -0.57 -15.94
N ASP A 126 7.00 -1.13 -14.77
CA ASP A 126 7.86 -2.32 -14.65
C ASP A 126 7.26 -3.54 -15.37
N THR A 127 5.93 -3.67 -15.34
CA THR A 127 5.21 -4.85 -15.87
C THR A 127 4.15 -4.50 -16.91
N GLY A 128 3.77 -3.24 -17.03
CA GLY A 128 2.69 -2.77 -17.90
C GLY A 128 1.28 -3.04 -17.37
N PHE A 129 1.12 -3.59 -16.16
CA PHE A 129 -0.18 -3.94 -15.58
C PHE A 129 -0.25 -3.70 -14.07
N ILE A 130 -1.45 -3.42 -13.55
CA ILE A 130 -1.71 -3.35 -12.09
C ILE A 130 -1.81 -4.75 -11.49
N LEU A 131 -2.55 -5.66 -12.14
CA LEU A 131 -2.68 -7.06 -11.76
C LEU A 131 -2.25 -7.98 -12.90
N PRO A 132 -1.68 -9.17 -12.62
CA PRO A 132 -1.29 -9.65 -11.29
C PRO A 132 -0.09 -8.85 -10.73
N SER A 133 0.02 -8.77 -9.40
CA SER A 133 1.15 -8.15 -8.72
C SER A 133 1.58 -9.00 -7.53
N ASN A 134 2.89 -9.09 -7.32
CA ASN A 134 3.47 -9.67 -6.11
C ASN A 134 3.72 -8.61 -5.02
N GLU A 135 3.70 -7.33 -5.40
CA GLU A 135 3.89 -6.20 -4.50
C GLU A 135 2.56 -5.68 -4.00
N ALA A 136 2.53 -5.24 -2.74
CA ALA A 136 1.32 -4.80 -2.08
C ALA A 136 0.73 -3.55 -2.74
N ILE A 137 1.60 -2.65 -3.20
CA ILE A 137 1.21 -1.39 -3.81
C ILE A 137 1.77 -1.34 -5.23
N VAL A 138 0.92 -0.94 -6.16
CA VAL A 138 1.34 -0.62 -7.52
C VAL A 138 1.06 0.85 -7.75
N SER A 139 2.10 1.62 -7.98
CA SER A 139 2.01 3.02 -8.34
C SER A 139 1.87 3.16 -9.85
N TRP A 140 1.04 4.09 -10.29
CA TRP A 140 0.95 4.48 -11.68
C TRP A 140 0.93 6.00 -11.81
N TYR A 141 1.66 6.47 -12.82
CA TYR A 141 1.77 7.87 -13.20
C TYR A 141 1.20 8.00 -14.62
N THR A 142 0.35 8.99 -14.85
CA THR A 142 -0.40 9.15 -16.10
C THR A 142 0.11 10.30 -16.97
N GLY A 143 1.21 10.95 -16.58
CA GLY A 143 1.69 12.17 -17.24
C GLY A 143 1.04 13.46 -16.69
N THR A 144 0.06 13.35 -15.79
CA THR A 144 -0.43 14.45 -14.96
C THR A 144 0.33 14.45 -13.63
N PRO A 145 0.46 15.59 -12.92
CA PRO A 145 1.14 15.67 -11.63
C PRO A 145 0.28 15.04 -10.51
N GLU A 146 -0.05 13.77 -10.68
CA GLU A 146 -0.91 12.97 -9.83
C GLU A 146 -0.32 11.57 -9.70
N CYS A 147 -0.30 11.05 -8.48
CA CYS A 147 0.11 9.70 -8.17
C CYS A 147 -1.09 8.83 -7.86
N TYR A 148 -1.12 7.64 -8.44
CA TYR A 148 -2.17 6.64 -8.24
C TYR A 148 -1.55 5.41 -7.58
N TYR A 149 -2.04 5.01 -6.41
CA TYR A 149 -1.54 3.84 -5.67
C TYR A 149 -2.64 2.80 -5.53
N TYR A 150 -2.43 1.63 -6.11
CA TYR A 150 -3.36 0.51 -6.11
C TYR A 150 -2.94 -0.52 -5.06
N TYR A 151 -3.83 -0.85 -4.13
CA TYR A 151 -3.60 -1.98 -3.22
C TYR A 151 -4.04 -3.28 -3.87
N THR A 152 -3.11 -4.20 -4.09
CA THR A 152 -3.34 -5.43 -4.88
C THR A 152 -3.56 -6.74 -4.10
N PRO A 153 -3.05 -6.92 -2.86
CA PRO A 153 -3.17 -8.19 -2.15
C PRO A 153 -4.61 -8.68 -1.99
N SER A 154 -4.83 -9.96 -2.28
CA SER A 154 -6.14 -10.62 -2.25
C SER A 154 -7.15 -10.12 -3.29
N PHE A 155 -6.81 -9.21 -4.21
CA PHE A 155 -7.71 -8.74 -5.27
C PHE A 155 -7.43 -9.42 -6.62
N THR A 156 -8.48 -9.57 -7.45
CA THR A 156 -8.38 -10.07 -8.82
C THR A 156 -8.81 -9.01 -9.84
N THR A 157 -8.56 -9.27 -11.12
CA THR A 157 -8.88 -8.34 -12.22
C THR A 157 -10.38 -8.06 -12.40
N SER A 158 -11.26 -8.89 -11.83
CA SER A 158 -12.71 -8.70 -11.84
C SER A 158 -13.25 -7.89 -10.66
N GLU A 159 -12.37 -7.46 -9.74
CA GLU A 159 -12.74 -6.74 -8.53
C GLU A 159 -12.34 -5.26 -8.59
N ARG A 160 -12.99 -4.45 -7.76
CA ARG A 160 -12.61 -3.06 -7.55
C ARG A 160 -11.57 -2.99 -6.44
N LEU A 161 -10.37 -2.54 -6.78
CA LEU A 161 -9.25 -2.39 -5.87
C LEU A 161 -9.37 -1.08 -5.09
N PRO A 162 -8.91 -1.02 -3.84
CA PRO A 162 -8.68 0.24 -3.14
C PRO A 162 -7.59 1.03 -3.85
N ILE A 163 -7.85 2.31 -4.10
CA ILE A 163 -6.92 3.21 -4.77
C ILE A 163 -6.80 4.50 -3.97
N LEU A 164 -5.57 4.96 -3.78
CA LEU A 164 -5.25 6.29 -3.28
C LEU A 164 -4.77 7.17 -4.44
N TYR A 165 -5.38 8.35 -4.56
CA TYR A 165 -5.03 9.41 -5.49
C TYR A 165 -4.37 10.50 -4.66
N TYR A 166 -3.26 11.00 -5.14
CA TYR A 166 -2.56 12.11 -4.52
C TYR A 166 -2.15 13.14 -5.56
N SER A 167 -2.55 14.39 -5.36
CA SER A 167 -2.08 15.52 -6.16
C SER A 167 -1.10 16.37 -5.35
N PRO A 168 0.21 16.34 -5.66
CA PRO A 168 1.18 17.25 -5.05
C PRO A 168 0.99 18.73 -5.39
N ILE A 169 0.11 19.07 -6.35
CA ILE A 169 -0.19 20.47 -6.66
C ILE A 169 -1.23 21.05 -5.71
N THR A 170 -2.22 20.25 -5.30
CA THR A 170 -3.30 20.71 -4.42
C THR A 170 -3.20 20.17 -3.00
N GLY A 171 -2.37 19.15 -2.77
CA GLY A 171 -2.36 18.35 -1.54
C GLY A 171 -3.56 17.42 -1.41
N GLU A 172 -4.43 17.34 -2.41
CA GLU A 172 -5.63 16.51 -2.32
C GLU A 172 -5.24 15.03 -2.29
N VAL A 173 -5.67 14.35 -1.22
CA VAL A 173 -5.65 12.90 -1.14
C VAL A 173 -7.08 12.39 -1.22
N ARG A 174 -7.36 11.48 -2.16
CA ARG A 174 -8.68 10.84 -2.31
C ARG A 174 -8.51 9.33 -2.28
N ILE A 175 -9.41 8.64 -1.58
CA ILE A 175 -9.44 7.18 -1.51
C ILE A 175 -10.74 6.72 -2.15
N THR A 176 -10.67 5.84 -3.15
CA THR A 176 -11.84 5.25 -3.83
C THR A 176 -11.57 3.78 -4.17
N ARG A 177 -12.48 3.16 -4.93
CA ARG A 177 -12.30 1.81 -5.49
C ARG A 177 -12.58 1.78 -7.00
N GLU A 178 -11.65 1.27 -7.80
CA GLU A 178 -11.81 1.12 -9.27
C GLU A 178 -11.27 -0.21 -9.78
N MET A 179 -11.58 -0.59 -11.01
CA MET A 179 -11.12 -1.86 -11.59
C MET A 179 -9.65 -1.76 -12.01
N ALA A 180 -8.88 -2.86 -11.92
CA ALA A 180 -7.44 -2.88 -12.24
C ALA A 180 -7.09 -2.37 -13.64
N ASN A 181 -8.01 -2.52 -14.60
CA ASN A 181 -7.80 -2.19 -16.02
C ASN A 181 -8.57 -0.94 -16.45
N THR A 182 -9.20 -0.21 -15.53
CA THR A 182 -9.71 1.14 -15.81
C THR A 182 -8.61 2.15 -15.50
N ALA A 183 -7.54 2.07 -16.28
CA ALA A 183 -6.71 3.23 -16.54
C ALA A 183 -7.60 4.26 -17.28
N PRO A 184 -7.75 5.52 -16.83
CA PRO A 184 -8.31 6.57 -17.68
C PRO A 184 -7.55 6.70 -19.00
#